data_AF-A0A935RZV0-F1
#
_entry.id   AF-A0A935RZV0-F1
#
_cell.length_a   1.000
_cell.length_b   1.000
_cell.length_c   1.000
_cell.angle_alpha   90.00
_cell.angle_beta   90.00
_cell.angle_gamma   90.00
#
_symmetry.space_group_name_H-M   'P 1'
#
loop_
_entity.id
_entity.type
_entity.pdbx_description
1 polymer ?
#
loop_
_entity_poly.entity_id
_entity_poly.type
_entity_poly.pdbx_seq_one_letter_code
_entity_poly.pdbx_strand_id
1 'polypeptide(L)'
;MILWLIQKTDFNRNNIQVEKLIKINHLSRRFDIVVYDKNIQPYILIECKAPDIRISQSTFDQIAVYNMTLSAPFLIVTNGLETYCAIMDHKSKSYVFMDEIPVS
;
A
#
# COMPACT_ATOMS: atom_id res chain seq x y z
N MET A 1 -9.76 -0.73 -7.54
CA MET A 1 -8.33 -0.97 -7.27
C MET A 1 -7.84 -2.33 -7.77
N ILE A 2 -8.27 -3.48 -7.21
CA ILE A 2 -7.76 -4.81 -7.63
C ILE A 2 -7.89 -5.07 -9.13
N LEU A 3 -9.06 -4.81 -9.72
CA LEU A 3 -9.26 -4.96 -11.16
C LEU A 3 -8.34 -4.04 -11.97
N TRP A 4 -8.12 -2.82 -11.50
CA TRP A 4 -7.20 -1.87 -12.13
C TRP A 4 -5.77 -2.40 -12.11
N LEU A 5 -5.29 -2.93 -10.98
CA LEU A 5 -3.96 -3.56 -10.89
C LEU A 5 -3.81 -4.66 -11.94
N ILE A 6 -4.77 -5.59 -11.99
CA ILE A 6 -4.73 -6.73 -12.92
C ILE A 6 -4.80 -6.31 -14.40
N GLN A 7 -5.51 -5.22 -14.70
CA GLN A 7 -5.75 -4.78 -16.09
C GLN A 7 -4.74 -3.76 -16.61
N LYS A 8 -4.04 -3.06 -15.72
CA LYS A 8 -3.18 -1.91 -16.06
C LYS A 8 -1.73 -2.09 -15.66
N THR A 9 -1.39 -3.13 -14.91
CA THR A 9 -0.02 -3.48 -14.54
C THR A 9 0.25 -4.94 -14.85
N ASP A 10 1.49 -5.38 -14.67
CA ASP A 10 1.89 -6.79 -14.86
C ASP A 10 1.56 -7.68 -13.64
N PHE A 11 0.89 -7.14 -12.61
CA PHE A 11 0.50 -7.92 -11.43
C PHE A 11 -0.70 -8.81 -11.75
N ASN A 12 -0.57 -10.12 -11.52
CA ASN A 12 -1.69 -11.03 -11.62
C ASN A 12 -2.33 -11.29 -10.24
N ARG A 13 -3.45 -12.04 -10.23
CA ARG A 13 -4.19 -12.34 -8.98
C ARG A 13 -3.33 -13.03 -7.92
N ASN A 14 -2.35 -13.84 -8.31
CA ASN A 14 -1.49 -14.55 -7.37
C ASN A 14 -0.51 -13.60 -6.66
N ASN A 15 -0.24 -12.43 -7.24
CA ASN A 15 0.55 -11.38 -6.59
C ASN A 15 -0.26 -10.59 -5.55
N ILE A 16 -1.58 -10.72 -5.50
CA ILE A 16 -2.45 -9.83 -4.72
C ILE A 16 -3.07 -10.60 -3.57
N GLN A 17 -2.82 -10.16 -2.34
CA GLN A 17 -3.49 -10.65 -1.14
C GLN A 17 -4.38 -9.56 -0.56
N VAL A 18 -5.60 -9.93 -0.19
CA VAL A 18 -6.60 -9.03 0.40
C VAL A 18 -6.79 -9.38 1.89
N GLU A 19 -7.11 -8.37 2.70
CA GLU A 19 -7.44 -8.51 4.13
C GLU A 19 -6.35 -9.19 4.98
N LYS A 20 -5.08 -8.84 4.74
CA LYS A 20 -3.96 -9.46 5.48
C LYS A 20 -3.90 -8.94 6.92
N LEU A 21 -3.97 -9.85 7.90
CA LEU A 21 -3.71 -9.53 9.30
C LEU A 21 -2.21 -9.56 9.58
N ILE A 22 -1.69 -8.53 10.24
CA ILE A 22 -0.29 -8.40 10.64
C ILE A 22 -0.21 -7.95 12.08
N LYS A 23 0.77 -8.48 12.80
CA LYS A 23 1.10 -8.05 14.17
C LYS A 23 2.16 -6.97 14.10
N ILE A 24 1.82 -5.78 14.56
CA ILE A 24 2.73 -4.65 14.74
C ILE A 24 2.85 -4.44 16.24
N ASN A 25 4.02 -4.77 16.81
CA ASN A 25 4.21 -4.87 18.25
C ASN A 25 3.15 -5.81 18.89
N HIS A 26 2.33 -5.30 19.81
CA HIS A 26 1.24 -6.04 20.46
C HIS A 26 -0.13 -5.84 19.79
N LEU A 27 -0.19 -5.10 18.68
CA LEU A 27 -1.43 -4.74 18.00
C LEU A 27 -1.57 -5.54 16.70
N SER A 28 -2.71 -6.20 16.55
CA SER A 28 -3.11 -6.76 15.25
C SER A 28 -3.75 -5.65 14.40
N ARG A 29 -3.32 -5.54 13.16
CA ARG A 29 -3.90 -4.66 12.14
C ARG A 29 -4.21 -5.46 10.89
N ARG A 30 -5.33 -5.12 10.25
CA ARG A 30 -5.71 -5.67 8.95
C ARG A 30 -5.41 -4.60 7.91
N PHE A 31 -4.77 -5.01 6.82
CA PHE A 31 -4.59 -4.18 5.64
C PHE A 31 -5.51 -4.64 4.54
N ASP A 32 -5.96 -3.70 3.73
CA ASP A 32 -6.90 -4.02 2.66
C ASP A 32 -6.23 -4.85 1.58
N ILE A 33 -5.09 -4.42 1.05
CA ILE A 33 -4.40 -5.12 -0.05
C ILE A 33 -2.87 -5.05 0.12
N VAL A 34 -2.22 -6.17 -0.13
CA VAL A 34 -0.76 -6.28 -0.31
C VAL A 34 -0.49 -6.88 -1.68
N VAL A 35 0.37 -6.23 -2.46
CA VAL A 35 0.90 -6.74 -3.73
C VAL A 35 2.32 -7.25 -3.50
N TYR A 36 2.63 -8.43 -4.02
CA TYR A 36 3.94 -9.06 -3.93
C TYR A 36 4.68 -9.03 -5.26
N ASP A 37 5.99 -8.85 -5.20
CA ASP A 37 6.87 -8.97 -6.36
C ASP A 37 7.04 -10.43 -6.83
N LYS A 38 7.88 -10.64 -7.84
CA LYS A 38 8.19 -11.98 -8.39
C LYS A 38 8.91 -12.90 -7.41
N ASN A 39 9.51 -12.35 -6.36
CA ASN A 39 10.21 -13.07 -5.29
C ASN A 39 9.33 -13.29 -4.05
N ILE A 40 8.02 -13.02 -4.16
CA ILE A 40 7.04 -13.14 -3.07
C ILE A 40 7.39 -12.22 -1.89
N GLN A 41 8.04 -11.08 -2.16
CA GLN A 41 8.29 -10.03 -1.18
C GLN A 41 7.20 -8.96 -1.26
N PRO A 42 6.74 -8.39 -0.13
CA PRO A 42 5.81 -7.26 -0.14
C PRO A 42 6.37 -6.12 -0.98
N TYR A 43 5.63 -5.72 -2.02
CA TYR A 43 6.04 -4.71 -2.98
C TYR A 43 5.21 -3.43 -2.85
N ILE A 44 3.89 -3.57 -2.74
CA ILE A 44 2.98 -2.44 -2.55
C ILE A 44 2.03 -2.76 -1.41
N LEU A 45 1.91 -1.82 -0.47
CA LEU A 45 0.87 -1.83 0.54
C LEU A 45 -0.20 -0.82 0.16
N ILE A 46 -1.46 -1.25 0.09
CA ILE A 46 -2.57 -0.41 -0.37
C ILE A 46 -3.66 -0.36 0.69
N GLU A 47 -4.07 0.86 1.04
CA GLU A 47 -5.20 1.14 1.93
C GLU A 47 -6.34 1.79 1.12
N CYS A 48 -7.55 1.26 1.28
CA CYS A 48 -8.77 1.78 0.68
C CYS A 48 -9.59 2.51 1.74
N LYS A 49 -9.99 3.75 1.46
CA LYS A 49 -10.94 4.52 2.27
C LYS A 49 -12.29 4.62 1.57
N ALA A 50 -13.33 4.98 2.32
CA ALA A 50 -14.62 5.29 1.74
C ALA A 50 -14.54 6.56 0.86
N PRO A 51 -15.36 6.70 -0.20
CA PRO A 51 -15.25 7.80 -1.17
C PRO A 51 -15.36 9.22 -0.59
N ASP A 52 -16.09 9.38 0.50
CA ASP A 52 -16.30 10.65 1.21
C ASP A 52 -15.14 11.01 2.16
N ILE A 53 -14.21 10.08 2.39
CA ILE A 53 -13.04 10.30 3.24
C ILE A 53 -11.91 10.93 2.41
N ARG A 54 -11.58 12.17 2.75
CA ARG A 54 -10.42 12.87 2.17
C ARG A 54 -9.13 12.18 2.57
N ILE A 55 -8.27 11.92 1.60
CA ILE A 55 -6.92 11.41 1.84
C ILE A 55 -6.05 12.56 2.33
N SER A 56 -5.46 12.38 3.51
CA SER A 56 -4.61 13.36 4.20
C SER A 56 -3.22 12.80 4.46
N GLN A 57 -2.28 13.69 4.82
CA GLN A 57 -0.96 13.28 5.33
C GLN A 57 -1.08 12.28 6.48
N SER A 58 -2.01 12.49 7.42
CA SER A 58 -2.23 11.58 8.55
C SER A 58 -2.65 10.17 8.12
N THR A 59 -3.32 10.04 6.98
CA THR A 59 -3.66 8.72 6.42
C THR A 59 -2.40 7.99 5.92
N PHE A 60 -1.48 8.73 5.29
CA PHE A 60 -0.18 8.20 4.89
C PHE A 60 0.76 7.94 6.07
N ASP A 61 0.75 8.78 7.10
CA ASP A 61 1.53 8.53 8.31
C ASP A 61 1.10 7.22 8.97
N GLN A 62 -0.20 6.95 8.99
CA GLN A 62 -0.75 5.70 9.51
C GLN A 62 -0.26 4.48 8.70
N ILE A 63 -0.42 4.49 7.38
CA ILE A 63 -0.01 3.35 6.54
C ILE A 63 1.53 3.17 6.54
N ALA A 64 2.31 4.25 6.62
CA ALA A 64 3.77 4.21 6.70
C ALA A 64 4.27 3.59 8.01
N VAL A 65 3.67 3.97 9.15
CA VAL A 65 3.96 3.33 10.44
C VAL A 65 3.65 1.83 10.38
N TYR A 66 2.53 1.47 9.78
CA TYR A 66 2.15 0.07 9.70
C TYR A 66 3.02 -0.75 8.73
N ASN A 67 3.55 -0.09 7.70
CA ASN A 67 4.48 -0.69 6.75
C ASN A 67 5.86 -1.00 7.35
N MET A 68 6.23 -0.47 8.53
CA MET A 68 7.51 -0.79 9.17
C MET A 68 7.72 -2.30 9.40
N THR A 69 6.64 -3.10 9.52
CA THR A 69 6.73 -4.56 9.66
C THR A 69 6.79 -5.28 8.31
N LEU A 70 6.07 -4.78 7.30
CA LEU A 70 6.03 -5.40 5.97
C LEU A 70 7.24 -5.02 5.11
N SER A 71 7.82 -3.86 5.35
CA SER A 71 8.92 -3.28 4.59
C SER A 71 8.64 -3.14 3.08
N ALA A 72 7.37 -2.95 2.69
CA ALA A 72 7.06 -2.71 1.28
C ALA A 72 7.69 -1.39 0.82
N PRO A 73 8.29 -1.32 -0.39
CA PRO A 73 8.88 -0.10 -0.90
C PRO A 73 7.83 0.97 -1.25
N PHE A 74 6.61 0.56 -1.62
CA PHE A 74 5.57 1.48 -2.09
C PHE A 74 4.31 1.43 -1.24
N LEU A 75 3.71 2.61 -1.04
CA LEU A 75 2.44 2.80 -0.38
C LEU A 75 1.44 3.43 -1.33
N ILE A 76 0.22 2.92 -1.35
CA ILE A 76 -0.90 3.55 -2.07
C ILE A 76 -2.05 3.76 -1.09
N VAL A 77 -2.65 4.94 -1.16
CA VAL A 77 -3.93 5.21 -0.51
C VAL A 77 -4.92 5.66 -1.57
N THR A 78 -6.11 5.08 -1.55
CA THR A 78 -7.19 5.43 -2.48
C THR A 78 -8.51 5.54 -1.75
N ASN A 79 -9.37 6.46 -2.18
CA ASN A 79 -10.79 6.51 -1.80
C ASN A 79 -11.70 6.22 -3.01
N GLY A 80 -11.12 5.78 -4.13
CA GLY A 80 -11.83 5.53 -5.39
C GLY A 80 -12.04 6.76 -6.27
N LEU A 81 -11.91 7.99 -5.72
CA LEU A 81 -11.95 9.24 -6.49
C LEU A 81 -10.54 9.80 -6.69
N GLU A 82 -9.76 9.80 -5.61
CA GLU A 82 -8.37 10.19 -5.57
C GLU A 82 -7.51 8.97 -5.21
N THR A 83 -6.32 8.91 -5.79
CA THR A 83 -5.33 7.88 -5.48
C THR A 83 -3.98 8.55 -5.40
N TYR A 84 -3.27 8.30 -4.30
CA TYR A 84 -1.95 8.84 -4.05
C TYR A 84 -0.97 7.68 -3.85
N CYS A 85 0.26 7.86 -4.31
CA CYS A 85 1.34 6.89 -4.17
C CYS A 85 2.55 7.53 -3.49
N ALA A 86 3.28 6.76 -2.69
CA ALA A 86 4.53 7.19 -2.08
C ALA A 86 5.56 6.07 -2.05
N ILE A 87 6.84 6.44 -2.13
CA ILE A 87 7.97 5.54 -1.90
C ILE A 87 8.49 5.71 -0.47
N MET A 88 8.79 4.60 0.18
CA MET A 88 9.34 4.57 1.52
C MET A 88 10.86 4.78 1.51
N ASP A 89 11.32 5.67 2.39
CA ASP A 89 12.70 5.68 2.87
C ASP A 89 12.73 5.01 4.25
N HIS A 90 13.04 3.71 4.26
CA HIS A 90 13.13 2.92 5.48
C HIS A 90 14.30 3.34 6.38
N LYS A 91 15.33 4.02 5.83
CA LYS A 91 16.48 4.48 6.63
C LYS A 91 16.11 5.70 7.46
N SER A 92 15.44 6.68 6.85
CA SER A 92 14.97 7.90 7.52
C SER A 92 13.63 7.73 8.24
N LYS A 93 12.92 6.61 8.00
CA LYS A 93 11.52 6.37 8.43
C LYS A 93 10.57 7.45 7.90
N SER A 94 10.80 7.88 6.66
CA SER A 94 9.94 8.83 5.95
C SER A 94 9.42 8.24 4.64
N TYR A 95 8.64 9.02 3.91
CA TYR A 95 8.19 8.70 2.57
C TYR A 95 8.14 9.94 1.69
N VAL A 96 8.17 9.74 0.38
CA VAL A 96 8.08 10.79 -0.62
C VAL A 96 6.95 10.46 -1.56
N PHE A 97 6.05 11.41 -1.79
CA PHE A 97 4.96 11.24 -2.76
C PHE A 97 5.50 11.12 -4.17
N MET A 98 4.83 10.30 -4.97
CA MET A 98 5.14 10.05 -6.37
C MET A 98 3.97 10.48 -7.24
N ASP A 99 4.28 10.96 -8.44
CA ASP A 99 3.27 11.33 -9.44
C ASP A 99 2.63 10.11 -10.11
N GLU A 100 3.34 8.97 -10.12
CA GLU A 100 2.90 7.74 -10.78
C GLU A 100 3.05 6.51 -9.87
N ILE A 101 2.14 5.55 -10.06
CA ILE A 101 2.17 4.24 -9.40
C ILE A 101 3.21 3.36 -10.12
N PRO A 102 4.15 2.71 -9.41
CA PRO A 102 5.08 1.78 -10.03
C PRO A 102 4.35 0.52 -10.54
N VAL A 103 4.62 0.14 -11.78
CA VAL A 103 3.91 -0.94 -12.50
C VAL A 103 4.76 -2.18 -12.84
N SER A 104 5.95 -2.32 -12.25
CA SER A 104 6.96 -3.34 -12.63
C SER A 104 7.04 -4.57 -11.72
#